data_AF-A0A7S1G359-F1
#
_entry.id   AF-A0A7S1G359-F1
#
_cell.length_a   1.000
_cell.length_b   1.000
_cell.length_c   1.000
_cell.angle_alpha   90.00
_cell.angle_beta   90.00
_cell.angle_gamma   90.00
#
_symmetry.space_group_name_H-M   'P 1'
#
loop_
_entity.id
_entity.type
_entity.pdbx_description
1 polymer ?
#
loop_
_entity_poly.entity_id
_entity_poly.type
_entity_poly.pdbx_seq_one_letter_code
_entity_poly.pdbx_strand_id
1 'polypeptide(L)'
;ELEKFKFVLDYKIKELKRQIEPRENEIADMRRQINEVDGELETFHKSNAELDLMIGSLRKQLDSMQRTIMRHRSRLSGQQSLLKTFQSELHEVVQSIQNPAELRQGVSELYKRHVHSNMSREEADSDIAREYARQKEYLERSIDALKRKLAKDSAMHRADNLRVMQENMSLIHEINDLRRQQRSMKQAITKDESGEVIEGDITRALRGPDRWASAAGGFGGA
;
A
#
# COMPACT_ATOMS: atom_id res chain seq x y z
N GLU A 1 67.64 -37.88 -11.71
CA GLU A 1 66.50 -38.51 -10.99
C GLU A 1 65.59 -37.50 -10.31
N LEU A 2 66.14 -36.52 -9.58
CA LEU A 2 65.38 -35.42 -8.93
C LEU A 2 64.41 -34.67 -9.85
N GLU A 3 64.81 -34.36 -11.09
CA GLU A 3 63.93 -33.66 -12.04
C GLU A 3 62.69 -34.48 -12.44
N LYS A 4 62.80 -35.81 -12.51
CA LYS A 4 61.66 -36.68 -12.80
C LYS A 4 60.68 -36.70 -11.64
N PHE A 5 61.16 -36.74 -10.39
CA PHE A 5 60.31 -36.65 -9.20
C PHE A 5 59.59 -35.31 -9.10
N LYS A 6 60.30 -34.21 -9.40
CA LYS A 6 59.69 -32.87 -9.47
C LYS A 6 58.55 -32.82 -10.50
N PHE A 7 58.75 -33.39 -11.69
CA PHE A 7 57.75 -33.40 -12.74
C PHE A 7 56.49 -34.19 -12.36
N VAL A 8 56.66 -35.35 -11.70
CA VAL A 8 55.54 -36.17 -11.21
C VAL A 8 54.76 -35.44 -10.10
N LEU A 9 55.46 -34.76 -9.18
CA LEU A 9 54.81 -33.98 -8.12
C LEU A 9 54.08 -32.76 -8.68
N ASP A 10 54.67 -32.03 -9.62
CA ASP A 10 54.02 -30.87 -10.25
C ASP A 10 52.75 -31.30 -11.02
N TYR A 11 52.80 -32.44 -11.73
CA TYR A 11 51.64 -33.01 -12.37
C TYR A 11 50.55 -33.40 -11.36
N LYS A 12 50.94 -34.03 -10.25
CA LYS A 12 49.99 -34.43 -9.19
C LYS A 12 49.37 -33.22 -8.49
N ILE A 13 50.15 -32.17 -8.24
CA ILE A 13 49.66 -30.89 -7.70
C ILE A 13 48.67 -30.25 -8.66
N LYS A 14 48.98 -30.21 -9.96
CA LYS A 14 48.11 -29.62 -10.98
C LYS A 14 46.79 -30.39 -11.10
N GLU A 15 46.84 -31.72 -11.07
CA GLU A 15 45.63 -32.56 -11.13
C GLU A 15 44.77 -32.40 -9.86
N LEU A 16 45.39 -32.35 -8.67
CA LEU A 16 44.66 -32.10 -7.42
C LEU A 16 44.02 -30.70 -7.41
N LYS A 17 44.74 -29.67 -7.87
CA LYS A 17 44.18 -28.31 -8.00
C LYS A 17 42.97 -28.28 -8.94
N ARG A 18 43.05 -28.97 -10.08
CA ARG A 18 41.94 -29.09 -11.05
C ARG A 18 40.70 -29.75 -10.45
N GLN A 19 40.86 -30.61 -9.44
CA GLN A 19 39.75 -31.25 -8.73
C GLN A 19 39.23 -30.41 -7.55
N ILE A 20 40.08 -29.59 -6.93
CA ILE A 20 39.74 -28.74 -5.78
C ILE A 20 38.96 -27.49 -6.23
N GLU A 21 39.39 -26.84 -7.31
CA GLU A 21 38.77 -25.61 -7.83
C GLU A 21 37.24 -25.72 -8.08
N PRO A 22 36.70 -26.76 -8.75
CA PRO A 22 35.24 -26.87 -8.93
C PRO A 22 34.51 -27.08 -7.60
N ARG A 23 35.10 -27.79 -6.63
CA ARG A 23 34.50 -27.99 -5.31
C ARG A 23 34.49 -26.70 -4.49
N GLU A 24 35.54 -25.90 -4.59
CA GLU A 24 35.58 -24.58 -3.93
C GLU A 24 34.53 -23.63 -4.51
N ASN A 25 34.33 -23.66 -5.82
CA ASN A 25 33.27 -22.90 -6.48
C ASN A 25 31.87 -23.36 -6.06
N GLU A 26 31.61 -24.67 -6.02
CA GLU A 26 30.33 -25.22 -5.51
C GLU A 26 30.07 -24.83 -4.05
N ILE A 27 31.09 -24.87 -3.20
CA ILE A 27 30.98 -24.42 -1.79
C ILE A 27 30.68 -22.92 -1.72
N ALA A 28 31.30 -22.11 -2.58
CA ALA A 28 31.04 -20.67 -2.62
C ALA A 28 29.61 -20.37 -3.06
N ASP A 29 29.09 -21.10 -4.05
CA ASP A 29 27.72 -20.94 -4.55
C ASP A 29 26.70 -21.39 -3.50
N MET A 30 26.91 -22.55 -2.86
CA MET A 30 26.05 -23.01 -1.76
C MET A 30 26.03 -22.01 -0.60
N ARG A 31 27.19 -21.43 -0.24
CA ARG A 31 27.26 -20.38 0.79
C ARG A 31 26.48 -19.13 0.39
N ARG A 32 26.53 -18.75 -0.88
CA ARG A 32 25.77 -17.60 -1.40
C ARG A 32 24.26 -17.87 -1.29
N GLN A 33 23.82 -19.07 -1.67
CA GLN A 33 22.43 -19.48 -1.55
C GLN A 33 21.96 -19.54 -0.09
N ILE A 34 22.79 -20.06 0.84
CA ILE A 34 22.47 -20.06 2.27
C ILE A 34 22.25 -18.62 2.77
N ASN A 35 23.14 -17.69 2.43
CA ASN A 35 23.00 -16.30 2.84
C ASN A 35 21.76 -15.62 2.26
N GLU A 36 21.38 -15.96 1.03
CA GLU A 36 20.17 -15.44 0.39
C GLU A 36 18.91 -15.95 1.12
N VAL A 37 18.84 -17.27 1.37
CA VAL A 37 17.74 -17.89 2.11
C VAL A 37 17.67 -17.37 3.55
N ASP A 38 18.80 -17.17 4.23
CA ASP A 38 18.84 -16.60 5.58
C ASP A 38 18.31 -15.14 5.58
N GLY A 39 18.66 -14.36 4.54
CA GLY A 39 18.13 -13.02 4.35
C GLY A 39 16.62 -13.02 4.14
N GLU A 40 16.11 -13.90 3.28
CA GLU A 40 14.67 -14.08 3.09
C GLU A 40 13.98 -14.50 4.40
N LEU A 41 14.56 -15.44 5.13
CA LEU A 41 14.02 -15.91 6.41
C LEU A 41 13.93 -14.78 7.43
N GLU A 42 14.93 -13.89 7.50
CA GLU A 42 14.90 -12.73 8.38
C GLU A 42 13.77 -11.76 7.99
N THR A 43 13.54 -11.55 6.69
CA THR A 43 12.40 -10.73 6.23
C THR A 43 11.06 -11.35 6.58
N PHE A 44 10.91 -12.67 6.46
CA PHE A 44 9.71 -13.39 6.88
C PHE A 44 9.50 -13.30 8.40
N HIS A 45 10.55 -13.40 9.21
CA HIS A 45 10.43 -13.23 10.66
C HIS A 45 9.98 -11.82 11.05
N LYS A 46 10.50 -10.78 10.39
CA LYS A 46 10.05 -9.39 10.60
C LYS A 46 8.58 -9.23 10.22
N SER A 47 8.19 -9.72 9.05
CA SER A 47 6.81 -9.69 8.58
C SER A 47 5.86 -10.43 9.53
N ASN A 48 6.22 -11.62 9.99
CA ASN A 48 5.40 -12.36 10.95
C ASN A 48 5.25 -11.62 12.28
N ALA A 49 6.32 -11.01 12.81
CA ALA A 49 6.24 -10.22 14.03
C ALA A 49 5.31 -9.00 13.87
N GLU A 50 5.34 -8.33 12.72
CA GLU A 50 4.42 -7.24 12.39
C GLU A 50 2.96 -7.72 12.28
N LEU A 51 2.73 -8.86 11.64
CA LEU A 51 1.41 -9.48 11.54
C LEU A 51 0.87 -9.88 12.91
N ASP A 52 1.68 -10.40 13.81
CA ASP A 52 1.28 -10.74 15.18
C ASP A 52 0.85 -9.48 15.97
N LEU A 53 1.59 -8.39 15.83
CA LEU A 53 1.22 -7.09 16.42
C LEU A 53 -0.11 -6.60 15.85
N MET A 54 -0.30 -6.72 14.53
CA MET A 54 -1.54 -6.34 13.86
C MET A 54 -2.72 -7.17 14.37
N ILE A 55 -2.57 -8.49 14.45
CA ILE A 55 -3.58 -9.40 15.01
C ILE A 55 -3.93 -8.99 16.44
N GLY A 56 -2.94 -8.69 17.27
CA GLY A 56 -3.14 -8.22 18.64
C GLY A 56 -3.95 -6.91 18.71
N SER A 57 -3.67 -5.96 17.82
CA SER A 57 -4.40 -4.69 17.74
C SER A 57 -5.86 -4.88 17.31
N LEU A 58 -6.09 -5.73 16.31
CA LEU A 58 -7.42 -6.03 15.78
C LEU A 58 -8.28 -6.76 16.82
N ARG A 59 -7.69 -7.70 17.58
CA ARG A 59 -8.37 -8.36 18.70
C ARG A 59 -8.83 -7.36 19.76
N LYS A 60 -7.95 -6.43 20.18
CA LYS A 60 -8.31 -5.38 21.14
C LYS A 60 -9.43 -4.48 20.62
N GLN A 61 -9.41 -4.14 19.33
CA GLN A 61 -10.47 -3.34 18.71
C GLN A 61 -11.80 -4.11 18.70
N LEU A 62 -11.77 -5.39 18.35
CA LEU A 62 -12.94 -6.26 18.39
C LEU A 62 -13.56 -6.34 19.79
N ASP A 63 -12.75 -6.54 20.82
CA ASP A 63 -13.22 -6.56 22.23
C ASP A 63 -13.85 -5.22 22.64
N SER A 64 -13.24 -4.09 22.21
CA SER A 64 -13.78 -2.75 22.48
C SER A 64 -15.14 -2.54 21.81
N MET A 65 -15.28 -2.96 20.55
CA MET A 65 -16.53 -2.88 19.80
C MET A 65 -17.59 -3.77 20.43
N GLN A 66 -17.26 -5.00 20.82
CA GLN A 66 -18.17 -5.90 21.51
C GLN A 66 -18.68 -5.30 22.83
N ARG A 67 -17.79 -4.73 23.66
CA ARG A 67 -18.19 -4.02 24.89
C ARG A 67 -19.14 -2.86 24.61
N THR A 68 -18.88 -2.10 23.55
CA THR A 68 -19.72 -0.97 23.13
C THR A 68 -21.11 -1.44 22.67
N ILE A 69 -21.17 -2.53 21.90
CA ILE A 69 -22.43 -3.17 21.49
C ILE A 69 -23.24 -3.62 22.71
N MET A 70 -22.60 -4.27 23.68
CA MET A 70 -23.29 -4.72 24.90
C MET A 70 -23.83 -3.54 25.72
N ARG A 71 -23.06 -2.45 25.82
CA ARG A 71 -23.52 -1.21 26.46
C ARG A 71 -24.74 -0.62 25.75
N HIS A 72 -24.71 -0.55 24.41
CA HIS A 72 -25.84 -0.05 23.63
C HIS A 72 -27.07 -0.95 23.76
N ARG A 73 -26.91 -2.28 23.74
CA ARG A 73 -28.01 -3.22 23.97
C ARG A 73 -28.63 -3.05 25.36
N SER A 74 -27.81 -2.91 26.40
CA SER A 74 -28.29 -2.65 27.76
C SER A 74 -29.06 -1.32 27.85
N ARG A 75 -28.54 -0.24 27.23
CA ARG A 75 -29.24 1.05 27.17
C ARG A 75 -30.57 0.94 26.43
N LEU A 76 -30.59 0.27 25.28
CA LEU A 76 -31.80 0.08 24.49
C LEU A 76 -32.84 -0.72 25.28
N SER A 77 -32.43 -1.79 25.97
CA SER A 77 -33.31 -2.56 26.84
C SER A 77 -33.86 -1.71 27.99
N GLY A 78 -33.02 -0.91 28.65
CA GLY A 78 -33.47 0.01 29.69
C GLY A 78 -34.48 1.05 29.19
N GLN A 79 -34.23 1.63 28.01
CA GLN A 79 -35.14 2.57 27.37
C GLN A 79 -36.47 1.91 26.95
N GLN A 80 -36.42 0.69 26.42
CA GLN A 80 -37.63 -0.07 26.08
C GLN A 80 -38.45 -0.41 27.32
N SER A 81 -37.81 -0.77 28.43
CA SER A 81 -38.50 -0.99 29.71
C SER A 81 -39.16 0.29 30.20
N LEU A 82 -38.46 1.42 30.15
CA LEU A 82 -39.02 2.72 30.54
C LEU A 82 -40.24 3.09 29.69
N LEU A 83 -40.16 2.89 28.37
CA LEU A 83 -41.26 3.16 27.44
C LEU A 83 -42.46 2.24 27.71
N LYS A 84 -42.22 0.95 27.99
CA LYS A 84 -43.29 0.02 28.39
C LYS A 84 -43.96 0.43 29.70
N THR A 85 -43.17 0.80 30.71
CA THR A 85 -43.70 1.29 31.98
C THR A 85 -44.54 2.55 31.77
N PHE A 86 -44.04 3.52 31.00
CA PHE A 86 -44.78 4.73 30.64
C PHE A 86 -46.09 4.40 29.91
N GLN A 87 -46.07 3.46 28.97
CA GLN A 87 -47.27 3.02 28.26
C GLN A 87 -48.32 2.42 29.20
N SER A 88 -47.90 1.59 30.16
CA SER A 88 -48.79 1.02 31.17
C SER A 88 -49.37 2.09 32.09
N GLU A 89 -48.54 2.98 32.62
CA GLU A 89 -48.99 4.07 33.50
C GLU A 89 -49.93 5.04 32.75
N LEU A 90 -49.64 5.36 31.49
CA LEU A 90 -50.55 6.14 30.64
C LEU A 90 -51.88 5.42 30.45
N HIS A 91 -51.86 4.10 30.23
CA HIS A 91 -53.08 3.32 30.08
C HIS A 91 -53.94 3.38 31.34
N GLU A 92 -53.33 3.24 32.52
CA GLU A 92 -54.01 3.37 33.82
C GLU A 92 -54.65 4.75 33.98
N VAL A 93 -53.93 5.83 33.67
CA VAL A 93 -54.46 7.20 33.74
C VAL A 93 -55.66 7.42 32.79
N VAL A 94 -55.60 6.84 31.59
CA VAL A 94 -56.70 6.92 30.61
C VAL A 94 -57.95 6.16 31.07
N GLN A 95 -57.82 5.10 31.88
CA GLN A 95 -58.99 4.41 32.46
C GLN A 95 -59.81 5.34 33.37
N SER A 96 -59.16 6.29 34.07
CA SER A 96 -59.82 7.27 34.95
C SER A 96 -60.40 8.49 34.21
N ILE A 97 -60.57 8.44 32.88
CA ILE A 97 -61.04 9.59 32.07
C ILE A 97 -62.44 10.09 32.47
N GLN A 98 -63.27 9.21 33.04
CA GLN A 98 -64.61 9.56 33.53
C GLN A 98 -64.60 10.26 34.90
N ASN A 99 -63.47 10.24 35.62
CA ASN A 99 -63.28 10.85 36.94
C ASN A 99 -62.27 12.02 36.87
N PRO A 100 -62.72 13.28 36.75
CA PRO A 100 -61.83 14.43 36.53
C PRO A 100 -60.82 14.71 37.65
N ALA A 101 -61.11 14.28 38.88
CA ALA A 101 -60.22 14.45 40.03
C ALA A 101 -59.04 13.45 39.99
N GLU A 102 -59.34 12.17 39.77
CA GLU A 102 -58.34 11.09 39.67
C GLU A 102 -57.46 11.26 38.42
N LEU A 103 -58.06 11.65 37.29
CA LEU A 103 -57.30 11.92 36.06
C LEU A 103 -56.25 13.02 36.26
N ARG A 104 -56.61 14.12 36.94
CA ARG A 104 -55.70 15.23 37.22
C ARG A 104 -54.54 14.81 38.11
N GLN A 105 -54.82 13.95 39.10
CA GLN A 105 -53.79 13.41 39.98
C GLN A 105 -52.85 12.47 39.22
N GLY A 106 -53.39 11.52 38.46
CA GLY A 106 -52.61 10.57 37.66
C GLY A 106 -51.71 11.24 36.63
N VAL A 107 -52.20 12.27 35.93
CA VAL A 107 -51.39 13.07 35.00
C VAL A 107 -50.28 13.84 35.73
N SER A 108 -50.55 14.38 36.92
CA SER A 108 -49.55 15.09 37.73
C SER A 108 -48.44 14.16 38.23
N GLU A 109 -48.78 12.95 38.62
CA GLU A 109 -47.82 11.91 39.02
C GLU A 109 -46.99 11.42 37.84
N LEU A 110 -47.62 11.15 36.68
CA LEU A 110 -46.95 10.76 35.44
C LEU A 110 -45.95 11.84 34.99
N TYR A 111 -46.34 13.11 35.04
CA TYR A 111 -45.49 14.24 34.70
C TYR A 111 -44.27 14.31 35.62
N LYS A 112 -44.45 14.24 36.94
CA LYS A 112 -43.34 14.26 37.90
C LYS A 112 -42.36 13.08 37.72
N ARG A 113 -42.86 11.92 37.29
CA ARG A 113 -42.08 10.67 37.22
C ARG A 113 -41.29 10.54 35.92
N HIS A 114 -41.87 10.92 34.79
CA HIS A 114 -41.23 10.77 33.48
C HIS A 114 -40.65 12.06 32.94
N VAL A 115 -41.26 13.21 33.26
CA VAL A 115 -40.71 14.52 32.94
C VAL A 115 -39.87 14.98 34.11
N HIS A 116 -38.62 14.50 34.14
CA HIS A 116 -37.61 15.12 34.98
C HIS A 116 -37.42 16.55 34.46
N SER A 117 -37.65 17.52 35.32
CA SER A 117 -37.54 18.95 35.06
C SER A 117 -36.27 19.27 34.26
N ASN A 118 -36.48 19.75 33.03
CA ASN A 118 -35.50 20.39 32.14
C ASN A 118 -34.67 19.46 31.25
N MET A 119 -35.28 18.71 30.32
CA MET A 119 -34.76 18.85 28.96
C MET A 119 -35.33 20.14 28.42
N SER A 120 -34.73 21.28 28.79
CA SER A 120 -35.12 22.54 28.17
C SER A 120 -34.83 22.41 26.68
N ARG A 121 -35.66 23.03 25.85
CA ARG A 121 -35.45 23.04 24.40
C ARG A 121 -34.03 23.53 24.06
N GLU A 122 -33.48 24.42 24.89
CA GLU A 122 -32.11 24.91 24.77
C GLU A 122 -31.02 23.83 25.03
N GLU A 123 -31.25 22.85 25.91
CA GLU A 123 -30.29 21.75 26.13
C GLU A 123 -30.26 20.76 24.95
N ALA A 124 -31.44 20.43 24.41
CA ALA A 124 -31.55 19.63 23.20
C ALA A 124 -30.89 20.33 22.00
N ASP A 125 -31.12 21.64 21.84
CA ASP A 125 -30.49 22.45 20.80
C ASP A 125 -28.97 22.61 21.02
N SER A 126 -28.51 22.70 22.28
CA SER A 126 -27.08 22.73 22.64
C SER A 126 -26.38 21.42 22.30
N ASP A 127 -26.99 20.27 22.60
CA ASP A 127 -26.41 18.97 22.28
C ASP A 127 -26.38 18.71 20.77
N ILE A 128 -27.41 19.15 20.04
CA ILE A 128 -27.41 19.15 18.57
C ILE A 128 -26.30 20.05 18.03
N ALA A 129 -26.13 21.26 18.57
CA ALA A 129 -25.09 22.19 18.14
C ALA A 129 -23.67 21.66 18.42
N ARG A 130 -23.46 21.02 19.59
CA ARG A 130 -22.19 20.36 19.94
C ARG A 130 -21.88 19.20 19.01
N GLU A 131 -22.89 18.41 18.66
CA GLU A 131 -22.72 17.28 17.74
C GLU A 131 -22.44 17.76 16.32
N TYR A 132 -23.14 18.80 15.86
CA TYR A 132 -22.85 19.45 14.59
C TYR A 132 -21.42 20.00 14.54
N ALA A 133 -20.94 20.65 15.60
CA ALA A 133 -19.57 21.16 15.69
C ALA A 133 -18.52 20.02 15.61
N ARG A 134 -18.76 18.90 16.32
CA ARG A 134 -17.89 17.72 16.23
C ARG A 134 -17.84 17.12 14.82
N GLN A 135 -19.00 16.99 14.17
CA GLN A 135 -19.07 16.46 12.81
C GLN A 135 -18.39 17.38 11.80
N LYS A 136 -18.56 18.70 11.97
CA LYS A 136 -17.87 19.71 11.16
C LYS A 136 -16.35 19.62 11.31
N GLU A 137 -15.83 19.56 12.53
CA GLU A 137 -14.39 19.42 12.80
C GLU A 137 -13.82 18.13 12.19
N TYR A 138 -14.54 17.02 12.29
CA TYR A 138 -14.14 15.76 11.66
C TYR A 138 -14.04 15.88 10.14
N LEU A 139 -15.04 16.49 9.50
CA LEU A 139 -15.04 16.72 8.05
C LEU A 139 -13.92 17.66 7.63
N GLU A 140 -13.67 18.74 8.38
CA GLU A 140 -12.56 19.67 8.13
C GLU A 140 -11.21 18.95 8.21
N ARG A 141 -10.97 18.15 9.26
CA ARG A 141 -9.76 17.33 9.39
C ARG A 141 -9.61 16.31 8.26
N SER A 142 -10.71 15.69 7.84
CA SER A 142 -10.72 14.74 6.72
C SER A 142 -10.36 15.42 5.41
N ILE A 143 -10.93 16.59 5.14
CA ILE A 143 -10.61 17.41 3.96
C ILE A 143 -9.12 17.80 3.97
N ASP A 144 -8.58 18.24 5.10
CA ASP A 144 -7.17 18.61 5.20
C ASP A 144 -6.24 17.40 4.99
N ALA A 145 -6.59 16.23 5.54
CA ALA A 145 -5.86 15.00 5.31
C ALA A 145 -5.88 14.60 3.83
N LEU A 146 -7.04 14.68 3.17
CA LEU A 146 -7.18 14.39 1.74
C LEU A 146 -6.39 15.37 0.88
N LYS A 147 -6.42 16.67 1.19
CA LYS A 147 -5.61 17.69 0.49
C LYS A 147 -4.12 17.41 0.61
N ARG A 148 -3.64 17.07 1.81
CA ARG A 148 -2.23 16.70 2.04
C ARG A 148 -1.84 15.44 1.26
N LYS A 149 -2.70 14.42 1.25
CA LYS A 149 -2.48 13.19 0.49
C LYS A 149 -2.40 13.48 -1.01
N LEU A 150 -3.33 14.26 -1.56
CA LEU A 150 -3.33 14.65 -2.96
C LEU A 150 -2.07 15.43 -3.35
N ALA A 151 -1.64 16.37 -2.50
CA ALA A 151 -0.42 17.14 -2.74
C ALA A 151 0.83 16.25 -2.74
N LYS A 152 0.91 15.30 -1.80
CA LYS A 152 1.99 14.30 -1.73
C LYS A 152 2.00 13.40 -2.95
N ASP A 153 0.86 12.82 -3.32
CA ASP A 153 0.73 11.93 -4.47
C ASP A 153 1.09 12.66 -5.76
N SER A 154 0.64 13.91 -5.92
CA SER A 154 1.01 14.75 -7.07
C SER A 154 2.51 15.08 -7.12
N ALA A 155 3.18 15.22 -5.98
CA ALA A 155 4.62 15.43 -5.92
C ALA A 155 5.40 14.14 -6.25
N MET A 156 4.97 12.99 -5.72
CA MET A 156 5.54 11.68 -6.03
C MET A 156 5.40 11.35 -7.51
N HIS A 157 4.20 11.52 -8.09
CA HIS A 157 3.98 11.32 -9.53
C HIS A 157 4.88 12.20 -10.41
N ARG A 158 5.16 13.44 -10.01
CA ARG A 158 6.10 14.30 -10.75
C ARG A 158 7.54 13.78 -10.64
N ALA A 159 7.97 13.37 -9.46
CA ALA A 159 9.30 12.81 -9.24
C ALA A 159 9.49 11.49 -10.01
N ASP A 160 8.50 10.59 -9.97
CA ASP A 160 8.54 9.32 -10.68
C ASP A 160 8.56 9.51 -12.20
N ASN A 161 7.76 10.43 -12.73
CA ASN A 161 7.81 10.75 -14.16
C ASN A 161 9.20 11.23 -14.60
N LEU A 162 9.84 12.10 -13.80
CA LEU A 162 11.20 12.54 -14.10
C LEU A 162 12.22 11.40 -14.04
N ARG A 163 12.12 10.52 -13.04
CA ARG A 163 12.97 9.34 -12.89
C ARG A 163 12.84 8.40 -14.10
N VAL A 164 11.60 8.09 -14.49
CA VAL A 164 11.29 7.25 -15.64
C VAL A 164 11.80 7.89 -16.94
N MET A 165 11.65 9.20 -17.11
CA MET A 165 12.22 9.89 -18.28
C MET A 165 13.74 9.79 -18.33
N GLN A 166 14.42 9.90 -17.19
CA GLN A 166 15.88 9.79 -17.12
C GLN A 166 16.37 8.37 -17.39
N GLU A 167 15.70 7.36 -16.85
CA GLU A 167 15.95 5.94 -17.15
C GLU A 167 15.73 5.65 -18.64
N ASN A 168 14.61 6.11 -19.20
CA ASN A 168 14.32 5.97 -20.63
C ASN A 168 15.42 6.60 -21.50
N MET A 169 15.93 7.78 -21.12
CA MET A 169 17.04 8.41 -21.83
C MET A 169 18.34 7.59 -21.74
N SER A 170 18.66 7.05 -20.56
CA SER A 170 19.84 6.19 -20.38
C SER A 170 19.74 4.91 -21.22
N LEU A 171 18.57 4.26 -21.21
CA LEU A 171 18.30 3.07 -22.02
C LEU A 171 18.38 3.37 -23.52
N ILE A 172 17.89 4.53 -23.97
CA ILE A 172 18.04 4.96 -25.36
C ILE A 172 19.51 5.13 -25.74
N HIS A 173 20.34 5.72 -24.87
CA HIS A 173 21.78 5.83 -25.09
C HIS A 173 22.44 4.46 -25.20
N GLU A 174 22.15 3.55 -24.27
CA GLU A 174 22.67 2.19 -24.28
C GLU A 174 22.26 1.41 -25.54
N ILE A 175 20.98 1.48 -25.94
CA ILE A 175 20.49 0.87 -27.18
C ILE A 175 21.24 1.43 -28.39
N ASN A 176 21.52 2.73 -28.42
CA ASN A 176 22.23 3.35 -29.53
C ASN A 176 23.70 2.92 -29.59
N ASP A 177 24.36 2.79 -28.44
CA ASP A 177 25.74 2.31 -28.34
C ASP A 177 25.85 0.84 -28.74
N LEU A 178 24.94 -0.01 -28.25
CA LEU A 178 24.85 -1.42 -28.66
C LEU A 178 24.61 -1.55 -30.17
N ARG A 179 23.74 -0.71 -30.75
CA ARG A 179 23.54 -0.66 -32.22
C ARG A 179 24.79 -0.22 -32.97
N ARG A 180 25.60 0.70 -32.43
CA ARG A 180 26.89 1.08 -33.03
C ARG A 180 27.87 -0.08 -32.97
N GLN A 181 28.03 -0.72 -31.81
CA GLN A 181 28.89 -1.87 -31.64
C GLN A 181 28.48 -3.03 -32.57
N GLN A 182 27.19 -3.31 -32.68
CA GLN A 182 26.66 -4.33 -33.58
C GLN A 182 26.95 -4.03 -35.05
N ARG A 183 26.83 -2.76 -35.48
CA ARG A 183 27.24 -2.36 -36.84
C ARG A 183 28.73 -2.53 -37.07
N SER A 184 29.57 -2.12 -36.12
CA SER A 184 31.02 -2.28 -36.21
C SER A 184 31.44 -3.75 -36.28
N MET A 185 30.85 -4.61 -35.45
CA MET A 185 31.10 -6.06 -35.50
C MET A 185 30.65 -6.67 -36.83
N LYS A 186 29.46 -6.31 -37.32
CA LYS A 186 28.99 -6.75 -38.64
C LYS A 186 29.94 -6.30 -39.76
N GLN A 187 30.42 -5.05 -39.74
CA GLN A 187 31.40 -4.56 -40.71
C GLN A 187 32.72 -5.32 -40.62
N ALA A 188 33.19 -5.63 -39.42
CA ALA A 188 34.40 -6.44 -39.21
C ALA A 188 34.23 -7.84 -39.79
N ILE A 189 33.10 -8.51 -39.52
CA ILE A 189 32.78 -9.84 -40.07
C ILE A 189 32.71 -9.79 -41.60
N THR A 190 31.99 -8.82 -42.19
CA THR A 190 31.93 -8.69 -43.65
C THR A 190 33.29 -8.41 -44.27
N LYS A 191 34.21 -7.74 -43.56
CA LYS A 191 35.56 -7.42 -44.03
C LYS A 191 36.52 -8.60 -43.90
N ASP A 192 36.32 -9.45 -42.91
CA ASP A 192 37.00 -10.75 -42.77
C ASP A 192 36.51 -11.75 -43.84
N GLU A 193 35.21 -11.74 -44.15
CA GLU A 193 34.61 -12.55 -45.22
C GLU A 193 34.97 -12.06 -46.64
N SER A 194 35.35 -10.79 -46.81
CA SER A 194 35.77 -10.21 -48.10
C SER A 194 37.30 -10.13 -48.27
N GLY A 195 38.02 -10.99 -47.56
CA GLY A 195 39.40 -11.35 -47.86
C GLY A 195 39.57 -12.15 -49.15
N GLU A 196 38.97 -11.72 -50.27
CA GLU A 196 39.42 -11.95 -51.65
C GLU A 196 38.76 -10.94 -52.61
N VAL A 197 39.62 -10.24 -53.37
CA VAL A 197 39.50 -9.16 -54.39
C VAL A 197 38.23 -9.26 -55.27
N ILE A 198 37.50 -8.19 -55.64
CA ILE A 198 37.76 -7.25 -56.77
C ILE A 198 36.84 -5.99 -56.70
N GLU A 199 37.50 -4.83 -56.80
CA GLU A 199 37.20 -3.58 -57.50
C GLU A 199 35.80 -3.32 -58.13
N GLY A 200 35.25 -2.12 -57.90
CA GLY A 200 34.20 -1.55 -58.76
C GLY A 200 33.27 -0.53 -58.11
N ASP A 201 33.58 0.77 -58.25
CA ASP A 201 32.69 1.91 -57.97
C ASP A 201 31.30 1.77 -58.61
N ILE A 202 30.20 1.87 -57.82
CA ILE A 202 28.91 2.44 -58.29
C ILE A 202 28.21 3.21 -57.15
N THR A 203 28.46 4.52 -57.14
CA THR A 203 27.51 5.64 -56.96
C THR A 203 26.19 5.48 -56.15
N ARG A 204 26.06 6.36 -55.15
CA ARG A 204 24.98 7.37 -54.97
C ARG A 204 23.52 6.95 -55.24
N ALA A 205 22.77 6.68 -54.16
CA ALA A 205 21.37 7.06 -53.87
C ALA A 205 20.90 6.13 -52.74
N LEU A 206 20.52 6.62 -51.55
CA LEU A 206 19.17 7.13 -51.32
C LEU A 206 19.23 8.26 -50.28
N ARG A 207 19.07 9.47 -50.81
CA ARG A 207 18.60 10.65 -50.11
C ARG A 207 17.14 10.41 -49.72
N GLY A 208 16.75 10.75 -48.49
CA GLY A 208 15.36 10.85 -48.09
C GLY A 208 15.18 11.19 -46.61
N PRO A 209 14.85 12.45 -46.26
CA PRO A 209 14.54 12.85 -44.90
C PRO A 209 13.06 12.55 -44.60
N ASP A 210 12.70 12.02 -43.44
CA ASP A 210 11.36 12.23 -42.85
C ASP A 210 11.33 11.75 -41.38
N ARG A 211 11.20 12.72 -40.46
CA ARG A 211 9.99 12.99 -39.65
C ARG A 211 9.74 11.98 -38.53
N TRP A 212 10.11 12.37 -37.32
CA TRP A 212 9.19 12.34 -36.17
C TRP A 212 9.67 13.32 -35.09
N ALA A 213 9.47 14.61 -35.36
CA ALA A 213 9.16 15.56 -34.31
C ALA A 213 7.62 15.60 -34.21
N SER A 214 7.05 14.82 -33.29
CA SER A 214 5.74 15.08 -32.67
C SER A 214 5.39 13.95 -31.68
N ALA A 215 5.83 14.09 -30.44
CA ALA A 215 5.21 13.46 -29.27
C ALA A 215 5.57 14.28 -28.01
N ALA A 216 5.47 15.60 -28.13
CA ALA A 216 5.38 16.51 -27.00
C ALA A 216 4.06 17.26 -27.17
N GLY A 217 3.00 16.70 -26.60
CA GLY A 217 1.66 17.29 -26.72
C GLY A 217 0.56 16.39 -26.16
N GLY A 218 0.14 16.71 -24.93
CA GLY A 218 -1.23 16.47 -24.48
C GLY A 218 -1.49 15.14 -23.78
N PHE A 219 -1.35 15.13 -22.45
CA PHE A 219 -2.32 14.43 -21.61
C PHE A 219 -2.68 15.35 -20.43
N GLY A 220 -3.72 16.14 -20.66
CA GLY A 220 -4.51 16.80 -19.65
C GLY A 220 -5.93 16.24 -19.71
N GLY A 221 -6.55 16.07 -18.53
CA GLY A 221 -7.91 15.56 -18.32
C GLY A 221 -7.93 14.05 -18.06
N ALA A 222 -8.47 13.50 -16.97
CA ALA A 222 -9.35 14.02 -15.92
C ALA A 222 -8.95 13.45 -14.55
#